data_AF-A0A830E3E4-F1
#
_entry.id   AF-A0A830E3E4-F1
#
_cell.length_a   1.000
_cell.length_b   1.000
_cell.length_c   1.000
_cell.angle_alpha   90.00
_cell.angle_beta   90.00
_cell.angle_gamma   90.00
#
_symmetry.space_group_name_H-M   'P 1'
#
loop_
_entity.id
_entity.type
_entity.pdbx_description
1 polymer ?
#
loop_
_entity_poly.entity_id
_entity_poly.type
_entity_poly.pdbx_seq_one_letter_code
_entity_poly.pdbx_strand_id
1 'polypeptide(L)' 'MLKKAGIDSVAQLEEEGALSAYKAIRDTHSTTVSLELLWALEGAINGTHWSVVPQSRREELMNGLS' A
#
# COMPACT_ATOMS: atom_id res chain seq x y z
N MET A 1 7.03 7.41 -6.50
CA MET A 1 6.19 6.20 -6.65
C MET A 1 4.73 6.55 -6.40
N LEU A 2 4.34 7.00 -5.21
CA LEU A 2 2.96 7.42 -4.89
C LEU A 2 2.38 8.52 -5.81
N LYS A 3 3.05 9.67 -5.95
CA LYS A 3 2.61 10.74 -6.88
C LYS A 3 2.46 10.29 -8.34
N LYS A 4 3.28 9.31 -8.77
CA LYS A 4 3.18 8.75 -10.13
C LYS A 4 2.00 7.77 -10.28
N ALA A 5 1.51 7.24 -9.17
CA ALA A 5 0.30 6.44 -9.09
C ALA A 5 -0.95 7.28 -8.81
N GLY A 6 -0.84 8.62 -8.88
CA GLY A 6 -1.95 9.54 -8.63
C GLY A 6 -2.23 9.83 -7.16
N ILE A 7 -1.39 9.36 -6.23
CA ILE A 7 -1.56 9.58 -4.79
C ILE A 7 -0.64 10.71 -4.34
N ASP A 8 -1.23 11.88 -4.12
CA ASP A 8 -0.52 13.13 -3.86
C ASP A 8 -0.44 13.50 -2.38
N SER A 9 -1.24 12.87 -1.52
CA SER A 9 -1.27 13.15 -0.08
C SER A 9 -1.53 11.91 0.77
N VAL A 10 -1.23 12.02 2.07
CA VAL A 10 -1.57 10.98 3.06
C VAL A 10 -3.09 10.83 3.18
N ALA A 11 -3.84 11.93 3.17
CA ALA A 11 -5.31 11.90 3.20
C ALA A 11 -5.90 11.12 2.01
N GLN A 12 -5.32 11.27 0.82
CA GLN A 12 -5.74 10.50 -0.35
C GLN A 12 -5.36 9.02 -0.23
N LEU A 13 -4.19 8.71 0.34
CA LEU A 13 -3.80 7.33 0.63
C LEU A 13 -4.75 6.67 1.64
N GLU A 14 -5.21 7.41 2.65
CA GLU A 14 -6.21 6.96 3.62
C GLU A 14 -7.57 6.70 2.96
N GLU A 15 -7.99 7.57 2.04
CA GLU A 15 -9.24 7.43 1.28
C GLU A 15 -9.22 6.23 0.32
N GLU A 16 -8.14 6.06 -0.45
CA GLU A 16 -8.00 4.98 -1.43
C GLU A 16 -7.68 3.62 -0.78
N GLY A 17 -6.95 3.66 0.34
CA GLY A 17 -6.45 2.49 1.06
C GLY A 17 -5.18 1.88 0.46
N ALA A 18 -4.45 1.14 1.29
CA ALA A 18 -3.15 0.56 0.94
C ALA A 18 -3.21 -0.40 -0.26
N LEU A 19 -4.28 -1.18 -0.37
CA LEU A 19 -4.45 -2.17 -1.43
C LEU A 19 -4.64 -1.51 -2.81
N SER A 20 -5.51 -0.51 -2.90
CA SER A 20 -5.77 0.23 -4.14
C SER A 20 -4.52 0.99 -4.57
N ALA A 21 -3.87 1.66 -3.62
CA ALA A 21 -2.61 2.36 -3.83
C ALA A 21 -1.49 1.43 -4.35
N TYR A 22 -1.37 0.25 -3.77
CA TYR A 22 -0.41 -0.75 -4.21
C TYR A 22 -0.68 -1.22 -5.65
N LYS A 23 -1.95 -1.50 -6.00
CA LYS A 23 -2.35 -1.87 -7.37
C LYS A 23 -2.01 -0.76 -8.37
N ALA A 24 -2.34 0.50 -8.04
CA ALA A 24 -2.01 1.65 -8.88
C ALA A 24 -0.48 1.81 -9.09
N ILE A 25 0.33 1.61 -8.05
CA ILE A 25 1.79 1.65 -8.17
C ILE A 25 2.30 0.50 -9.05
N ARG A 26 1.75 -0.72 -8.88
CA ARG A 26 2.12 -1.89 -9.70
C ARG A 26 1.79 -1.68 -11.18
N ASP A 27 0.66 -1.06 -11.48
CA ASP A 27 0.22 -0.84 -12.86
C ASP A 27 0.99 0.30 -13.54
N THR A 28 1.46 1.28 -12.77
CA THR A 28 2.24 2.42 -13.29
C THR A 28 3.74 2.14 -13.41
N HIS A 29 4.27 1.10 -12.75
CA HIS A 29 5.70 0.77 -12.76
C HIS A 29 5.96 -0.56 -13.47
N SER A 30 6.88 -0.55 -14.44
CA SER A 30 7.26 -1.74 -15.22
C SER A 30 8.09 -2.77 -14.44
N THR A 31 8.42 -2.48 -13.18
CA THR A 31 9.25 -3.33 -12.31
C THR A 31 8.41 -3.97 -11.22
N THR A 32 8.80 -5.19 -10.82
CA THR A 32 8.18 -5.91 -9.71
C THR A 32 8.26 -5.07 -8.42
N VAL A 33 7.09 -4.65 -7.92
CA VAL A 33 6.97 -4.01 -6.60
C VAL A 33 6.87 -5.09 -5.51
N SER A 34 7.54 -4.86 -4.38
CA SER A 34 7.58 -5.81 -3.26
C SER A 34 6.34 -5.72 -2.38
N LEU A 35 5.97 -6.84 -1.73
CA LEU A 35 4.88 -6.84 -0.73
C LEU A 35 5.20 -5.96 0.49
N GLU A 36 6.46 -5.68 0.78
CA GLU A 36 6.84 -4.72 1.82
C GLU A 36 6.29 -3.33 1.54
N LEU A 37 6.14 -2.94 0.26
CA LEU A 37 5.50 -1.67 -0.09
C LEU A 37 4.03 -1.66 0.35
N LEU A 38 3.30 -2.75 0.15
CA LEU A 38 1.91 -2.85 0.59
C LEU A 38 1.79 -2.64 2.11
N TRP A 39 2.71 -3.22 2.89
CA TRP A 39 2.74 -3.02 4.34
C TRP A 39 3.21 -1.63 4.74
N ALA A 40 4.10 -1.01 3.97
CA ALA A 40 4.53 0.37 4.18
C ALA A 40 3.37 1.36 3.96
N LEU A 41 2.51 1.10 2.97
CA LEU A 41 1.30 1.90 2.74
C LEU A 41 0.30 1.73 3.88
N GLU A 42 0.07 0.50 4.33
CA GLU A 42 -0.81 0.25 5.49
C GLU A 42 -0.25 0.88 6.78
N GLY A 43 1.05 0.77 7.01
CA GLY A 43 1.72 1.43 8.13
C GLY A 43 1.55 2.95 8.06
N ALA A 44 1.76 3.56 6.89
CA ALA A 44 1.60 4.99 6.69
C ALA A 44 0.17 5.48 6.99
N ILE A 45 -0.85 4.74 6.55
CA ILE A 45 -2.27 5.03 6.86
C ILE A 45 -2.53 4.99 8.37
N ASN A 46 -1.93 4.04 9.07
CA ASN A 46 -2.12 3.87 10.52
C ASN A 46 -1.15 4.74 11.35
N GLY A 47 -0.28 5.55 10.72
CA GLY A 47 0.76 6.31 11.43
C GLY A 47 1.80 5.44 12.15
N THR A 48 2.05 4.23 11.64
CA THR A 48 2.95 3.22 12.23
C THR A 48 4.02 2.74 11.26
N HIS A 49 5.11 2.18 11.79
CA HIS A 49 6.11 1.51 10.95
C HIS A 49 5.55 0.17 10.41
N TRP A 50 5.84 -0.17 9.16
CA TRP A 50 5.29 -1.37 8.50
C TRP A 50 5.55 -2.68 9.27
N SER A 51 6.64 -2.75 10.04
CA SER A 51 6.99 -3.92 10.85
C SER A 51 5.98 -4.25 11.94
N VAL A 52 5.18 -3.27 12.39
CA VAL A 52 4.16 -3.48 13.43
C VAL A 52 2.75 -3.73 12.87
N VAL A 53 2.57 -3.69 11.55
CA VAL A 53 1.31 -4.08 10.91
C VAL A 53 1.01 -5.55 11.26
N PRO A 54 -0.11 -5.87 11.92
CA PRO A 54 -0.43 -7.21 12.37
C PRO A 54 -0.41 -8.24 11.24
N GLN A 55 0.04 -9.46 11.54
CA GLN A 55 0.08 -10.54 10.54
C GLN A 55 -1.29 -10.79 9.89
N SER A 56 -2.37 -10.81 10.67
CA SER A 56 -3.74 -10.96 10.17
C SER A 56 -4.09 -9.88 9.13
N ARG A 57 -3.71 -8.62 9.39
CA ARG A 57 -3.93 -7.52 8.47
C ARG A 57 -3.09 -7.66 7.19
N ARG A 58 -1.84 -8.14 7.31
CA ARG A 58 -1.01 -8.44 6.13
C ARG A 58 -1.65 -9.52 5.27
N GLU A 59 -2.18 -10.58 5.88
CA GLU A 59 -2.88 -11.67 5.19
C GLU A 59 -4.15 -11.17 4.49
N GLU A 60 -4.97 -10.34 5.14
CA GLU A 60 -6.13 -9.70 4.50
C GLU A 60 -5.74 -8.91 3.24
N LEU A 61 -4.70 -8.07 3.34
CA LEU A 61 -4.21 -7.27 2.22
C LEU A 61 -3.66 -8.15 1.09
N MET A 62 -2.94 -9.22 1.41
CA MET A 62 -2.43 -10.17 0.41
C MET A 62 -3.56 -10.94 -0.28
N ASN A 63 -4.58 -11.37 0.46
CA ASN A 63 -5.74 -12.03 -0.12
C ASN A 63 -6.48 -11.12 -1.11
N GLY A 64 -6.51 -9.80 -0.84
CA GLY A 64 -7.08 -8.81 -1.75
C GLY A 64 -6.27 -8.55 -3.04
N LEU A 65 -5.07 -9.13 -3.19
CA LEU A 65 -4.27 -9.09 -4.43
C LEU A 65 -4.61 -10.21 -5.42
N SER A 66 -5.37 -11.22 -4.98
CA SER A 66 -5.78 -12.36 -5.80
C SER A 66 -6.83 -11.99 -6.84
#